data_AF-A0A819GR73-F1
#
_entry.id   AF-A0A819GR73-F1
#
_cell.length_a   1.000
_cell.length_b   1.000
_cell.length_c   1.000
_cell.angle_alpha   90.00
_cell.angle_beta   90.00
_cell.angle_gamma   90.00
#
_symmetry.space_group_name_H-M   'P 1'
#
loop_
_entity.id
_entity.type
_entity.pdbx_description
1 polymer ?
#
loop_
_entity_poly.entity_id
_entity_poly.type
_entity_poly.pdbx_seq_one_letter_code
_entity_poly.pdbx_strand_id
1 'polypeptide(L)' 'FQLNYEPDPDRMMISSGLTGIISLLGYLIGDIDDVFLISSPYYTAFDHDISVFSNCAIFRCPLLEQDNKQFIKDAQ' A
#
# COMPACT_ATOMS: atom_id res chain seq x y z
N PHE A 1 9.82 10.31 13.39
CA PHE A 1 9.39 8.91 13.57
C PHE A 1 10.57 8.11 14.08
N GLN A 2 10.65 7.88 15.39
CA GLN A 2 11.61 6.95 15.97
C GLN A 2 10.87 5.62 16.11
N LEU A 3 11.32 4.60 15.39
CA LEU A 3 10.83 3.25 15.59
C LEU A 3 11.41 2.76 16.91
N ASN A 4 10.55 2.47 17.89
CA ASN A 4 10.94 1.86 19.17
C ASN A 4 11.20 0.35 19.02
N TYR A 5 11.76 -0.07 17.88
CA TYR A 5 11.99 -1.47 17.52
C TYR A 5 13.38 -1.60 16.92
N GLU A 6 14.18 -2.51 17.48
CA GLU A 6 15.45 -2.90 16.88
C GLU A 6 15.16 -3.79 15.66
N PRO A 7 15.59 -3.39 14.46
CA PRO A 7 15.25 -4.12 13.25
C PRO A 7 15.90 -5.51 13.22
N ASP A 8 15.09 -6.57 13.14
CA ASP A 8 15.57 -7.95 12.99
C ASP A 8 16.04 -8.20 11.54
N PRO A 9 17.34 -8.44 11.29
CA PRO A 9 17.87 -8.61 9.94
C PRO A 9 17.29 -9.83 9.22
N ASP A 10 16.87 -10.87 9.94
CA ASP A 10 16.27 -12.06 9.34
C ASP A 10 14.85 -11.79 8.79
N ARG A 11 14.26 -10.65 9.18
CA ARG A 11 12.95 -10.19 8.70
C ARG A 11 13.06 -9.04 7.71
N MET A 12 14.27 -8.64 7.34
CA MET A 12 14.48 -7.60 6.34
C MET A 12 14.58 -8.18 4.94
N MET A 13 13.89 -7.53 4.00
CA MET A 13 14.06 -7.79 2.59
C MET A 13 14.64 -6.54 1.90
N ILE A 14 15.65 -6.75 1.06
CA ILE A 14 16.18 -5.73 0.16
C ILE A 14 15.67 -6.04 -1.26
N SER A 15 15.18 -5.01 -1.95
CA SER A 15 14.69 -5.11 -3.33
C SER A 15 15.14 -3.89 -4.14
N SER A 16 14.87 -3.89 -5.45
CA SER A 16 15.22 -2.82 -6.40
C SER A 16 14.33 -1.56 -6.24
N GLY A 17 14.29 -1.02 -5.03
CA GLY A 17 13.50 0.17 -4.68
C GLY A 17 12.06 -0.12 -4.23
N LEU A 18 11.33 0.93 -3.88
CA LEU A 18 9.99 0.85 -3.30
C LEU A 18 8.97 0.22 -4.25
N THR A 19 9.01 0.58 -5.53
CA THR A 19 8.14 -0.02 -6.56
C THR A 19 8.23 -1.54 -6.57
N GLY A 20 9.46 -2.09 -6.60
CA GLY A 20 9.65 -3.54 -6.57
C GLY A 20 9.11 -4.20 -5.30
N ILE A 21 9.23 -3.52 -4.14
CA ILE A 21 8.67 -4.01 -2.87
C ILE A 21 7.15 -4.04 -2.93
N ILE A 22 6.50 -2.97 -3.39
CA ILE A 22 5.03 -2.87 -3.45
C ILE A 22 4.46 -3.90 -4.43
N SER A 23 5.07 -4.05 -5.61
CA SER A 23 4.66 -5.05 -6.58
C SER A 23 4.80 -6.47 -6.05
N LEU A 24 5.93 -6.78 -5.41
CA LEU A 24 6.15 -8.09 -4.80
C LEU A 24 5.17 -8.35 -3.65
N LEU A 25 4.94 -7.35 -2.81
CA LEU A 25 3.99 -7.45 -1.71
C LEU A 25 2.61 -7.81 -2.26
N GLY A 26 2.14 -7.07 -3.28
CA GLY A 26 0.88 -7.36 -3.95
C GLY A 26 0.82 -8.79 -4.49
N TYR A 27 1.87 -9.25 -5.18
CA TYR A 27 1.95 -10.61 -5.70
C TYR A 27 1.90 -11.70 -4.62
N LEU A 28 2.48 -11.44 -3.45
CA LEU A 28 2.56 -12.42 -2.37
C LEU A 28 1.28 -12.53 -1.53
N ILE A 29 0.49 -11.46 -1.43
CA ILE A 29 -0.64 -11.40 -0.49
C ILE A 29 -2.01 -11.27 -1.14
N GLY A 30 -2.07 -10.91 -2.42
CA GLY A 30 -3.34 -10.73 -3.13
C GLY A 30 -3.52 -11.75 -4.24
N ASP A 31 -4.75 -12.23 -4.39
CA ASP A 31 -5.17 -13.05 -5.51
C ASP A 31 -5.79 -12.18 -6.63
N ILE A 32 -6.10 -12.81 -7.76
CA ILE A 32 -6.89 -12.17 -8.82
C ILE A 32 -8.22 -11.67 -8.23
N ASP A 33 -8.59 -10.44 -8.58
CA ASP A 33 -9.78 -9.71 -8.14
C ASP A 33 -9.75 -9.18 -6.69
N ASP A 34 -8.66 -9.38 -5.94
CA ASP A 34 -8.47 -8.72 -4.65
C ASP A 34 -8.20 -7.22 -4.78
N VAL A 35 -8.45 -6.50 -3.68
CA VAL A 35 -8.30 -5.04 -3.63
C VAL A 35 -7.48 -4.58 -2.44
N PHE A 36 -6.56 -3.64 -2.69
CA PHE A 36 -5.86 -2.90 -1.66
C PHE A 36 -6.60 -1.61 -1.32
N LEU A 37 -6.93 -1.43 -0.04
CA LEU A 37 -7.47 -0.18 0.46
C LEU A 37 -6.35 0.84 0.65
N ILE A 38 -6.50 2.04 0.10
CA ILE A 38 -5.54 3.13 0.33
C ILE A 38 -6.23 4.45 0.65
N SER A 39 -5.67 5.20 1.60
CA SER A 39 -6.14 6.54 1.94
C SER A 39 -5.79 7.54 0.84
N SER A 40 -6.76 8.28 0.31
CA SER A 40 -6.53 9.38 -0.63
C SER A 40 -6.45 10.73 0.09
N PRO A 41 -5.50 11.62 -0.30
CA PRO A 41 -4.57 11.51 -1.43
C PRO A 41 -3.38 10.57 -1.13
N TYR A 42 -2.95 9.81 -2.14
CA TYR A 42 -1.83 8.87 -2.05
C TYR A 42 -0.83 9.07 -3.20
N TYR A 43 0.30 8.36 -3.12
CA TYR A 43 1.34 8.37 -4.15
C TYR A 43 0.84 7.70 -5.43
N THR A 44 0.73 8.49 -6.51
CA THR A 44 0.07 8.05 -7.77
C THR A 44 0.72 6.83 -8.43
N ALA A 45 2.01 6.57 -8.22
CA ALA A 45 2.65 5.40 -8.81
C ALA A 45 2.19 4.07 -8.19
N PHE A 46 1.50 4.09 -7.04
CA PHE A 46 0.92 2.88 -6.47
C PHE A 46 -0.09 2.20 -7.38
N ASP A 47 -0.90 2.96 -8.15
CA ASP A 47 -1.81 2.35 -9.14
C ASP A 47 -1.06 1.46 -10.13
N HIS A 48 0.10 1.94 -10.60
CA HIS A 48 0.96 1.18 -11.49
C HIS A 48 1.66 0.02 -10.76
N ASP A 49 2.29 0.30 -9.62
CA ASP A 49 3.11 -0.67 -8.90
C ASP A 49 2.30 -1.88 -8.42
N ILE A 50 1.04 -1.68 -8.04
CA ILE A 50 0.13 -2.76 -7.66
C ILE A 50 -0.40 -3.49 -8.90
N SER A 51 -0.91 -2.78 -9.90
CA SER A 51 -1.56 -3.42 -11.05
C SER A 51 -0.62 -4.22 -11.97
N VAL A 52 0.65 -3.85 -12.09
CA VAL A 52 1.56 -4.48 -13.07
C VAL A 52 1.87 -5.94 -12.75
N PHE A 53 1.93 -6.32 -11.48
CA PHE A 53 2.36 -7.67 -11.08
C PHE A 53 1.38 -8.43 -10.19
N SER A 54 0.47 -7.75 -9.48
CA SER A 54 -0.36 -8.43 -8.46
C SER A 54 -1.75 -8.85 -8.93
N ASN A 55 -2.18 -8.49 -10.15
CA ASN A 55 -3.59 -8.62 -10.60
C ASN A 55 -4.64 -8.05 -9.61
N CYS A 56 -4.20 -7.29 -8.60
CA CYS A 56 -5.05 -6.63 -7.63
C CYS A 56 -5.38 -5.22 -8.10
N ALA A 57 -6.50 -4.69 -7.61
CA ALA A 57 -6.86 -3.29 -7.81
C ALA A 57 -6.63 -2.47 -6.54
N ILE A 58 -6.68 -1.14 -6.68
CA ILE A 58 -6.68 -0.22 -5.54
C ILE A 58 -8.08 0.34 -5.36
N PHE A 59 -8.61 0.21 -4.15
CA PHE A 59 -9.80 0.93 -3.73
C PHE A 59 -9.39 2.18 -2.93
N ARG A 60 -9.79 3.34 -3.44
CA ARG A 60 -9.41 4.64 -2.89
C ARG A 60 -10.38 5.03 -1.79
N CYS A 61 -9.89 5.12 -0.57
CA CYS A 61 -10.64 5.58 0.59
C CYS A 61 -10.35 7.08 0.80
N PRO A 62 -11.22 8.01 0.37
CA PRO A 62 -11.00 9.43 0.60
C PRO A 62 -10.94 9.71 2.11
N LEU A 63 -9.96 10.52 2.51
CA LEU A 63 -9.88 11.06 3.86
C LEU A 63 -10.76 12.31 3.97
N LEU A 64 -11.37 12.50 5.14
CA LEU A 64 -12.13 13.72 5.45
C LEU A 64 -11.18 14.90 5.63
N GLU A 65 -10.01 14.64 6.22
CA GLU A 65 -8.95 15.61 6.49
C GLU A 65 -7.61 14.88 6.57
N GLN A 66 -6.57 15.40 5.89
CA GLN A 66 -5.29 14.68 5.72
C GLN A 66 -4.50 14.54 7.04
N ASP A 67 -4.56 15.56 7.91
CA ASP A 67 -3.82 15.58 9.18
C ASP A 67 -4.52 14.83 10.31
N ASN A 68 -5.85 14.76 10.31
CA ASN A 68 -6.60 14.01 11.32
C ASN A 68 -6.68 12.50 11.02
N LYS A 69 -6.18 12.04 9.86
CA LYS A 69 -6.10 10.62 9.46
C LYS A 69 -7.44 9.87 9.55
N GLN A 70 -8.56 10.58 9.45
CA GLN A 70 -9.89 9.99 9.53
C GLN A 70 -10.43 9.71 8.12
N PHE A 71 -10.85 8.46 7.90
CA PHE A 71 -11.56 8.06 6.68
C PHE A 71 -12.96 8.65 6.64
N ILE A 72 -13.44 8.98 5.44
CA ILE A 72 -14.85 9.32 5.22
C ILE A 72 -15.68 8.07 5.47
N LYS A 73 -16.68 8.17 6.36
CA LYS A 73 -17.54 7.03 6.75
C LYS A 73 -18.57 6.65 5.66
N ASP A 74 -18.75 7.53 4.68
CA ASP A 74 -19.76 7.42 3.61
C ASP A 74 -19.14 7.18 2.22
N ALA A 75 -17.97 6.55 2.14
CA ALA A 75 -17.38 6.16 0.85
C ALA A 75 -18.17 4.98 0.26
N GLN A 76 -19.21 5.31 -0.52
CA GLN A 76 -19.95 4.38 -1.38
C GLN A 76 -19.12 3.93 -2.58
#